data_AF-A0A944HHG6-F1
#
_entry.id   AF-A0A944HHG6-F1
#
_cell.length_a   1.000
_cell.length_b   1.000
_cell.length_c   1.000
_cell.angle_alpha   90.00
_cell.angle_beta   90.00
_cell.angle_gamma   90.00
#
_symmetry.space_group_name_H-M   'P 1'
#
loop_
_entity.id
_entity.type
_entity.pdbx_description
1 polymer ?
#
loop_
_entity_poly.entity_id
_entity_poly.type
_entity_poly.pdbx_seq_one_letter_code
_entity_poly.pdbx_strand_id
1 'polypeptide(L)'
;MLFFIRRKPALSWMMGLVLMYWALGVDAAQLAAYETPPFAPVERLALDPQELKWIKENPQVIVASMQFPLYLFKNEHGQWNGLNNDILQRIARMTGLEFVHRESFSPDQLLAMLENAEADMTTTLAMNDERRDFLNFSHAFGGSGWVFVGRDGEAVPDSLEQLNGKILALPARHALEAQIRRDYPAIELRTVKTYGEARALVESREAHATIENETGVHLYPAGQLRVGRSLEGKWEPDYLAVRQDLLPLLSILNKALEVFPAEEMRALRSKWMAGIAPGQAPSVWLRISRWGYWCVTVVVLFALLSLLWNRRLQIQIDQRLKAEAVLNDQLMLQRALMDAIPDPIFIRDLEGRLIMCNKSYEEQFATRFEKLRGTRLTDSAVFPPATAELLHGEVMEQLRTRQSRFVDRQLMFRSGLRKIYHWSVPFYGADGQLRGLLGGWIDVGRRWNRSEQLLA
;
A
#
# COMPACT_ATOMS: atom_id res chain seq x y z
N MET A 1 -28.44 -27.27 10.53
CA MET A 1 -27.29 -26.77 11.31
C MET A 1 -27.32 -25.25 11.29
N LEU A 2 -27.98 -24.67 12.29
CA LEU A 2 -27.90 -23.25 12.62
C LEU A 2 -26.58 -23.00 13.35
N PHE A 3 -25.84 -21.96 12.99
CA PHE A 3 -25.06 -21.06 13.86
C PHE A 3 -24.12 -20.28 12.95
N PHE A 4 -24.45 -19.00 12.67
CA PHE A 4 -23.57 -17.88 12.25
C PHE A 4 -24.33 -16.87 11.35
N ILE A 5 -25.46 -16.34 11.81
CA ILE A 5 -26.08 -15.14 11.21
C ILE A 5 -26.37 -14.15 12.34
N ARG A 6 -25.29 -13.58 12.91
CA ARG A 6 -25.28 -12.31 13.66
C ARG A 6 -23.87 -12.03 14.20
N ARG A 7 -22.87 -11.91 13.33
CA ARG A 7 -21.65 -11.17 13.68
C ARG A 7 -21.52 -9.98 12.74
N LYS A 8 -21.40 -8.80 13.33
CA LYS A 8 -21.26 -7.52 12.63
C LYS A 8 -20.11 -7.67 11.61
N PRO A 9 -20.35 -7.41 10.31
CA PRO A 9 -19.36 -7.69 9.26
C PRO A 9 -18.01 -7.00 9.55
N ALA A 10 -18.03 -5.81 10.15
CA ALA A 10 -16.84 -5.05 10.53
C ALA A 10 -15.86 -5.81 11.45
N LEU A 11 -16.34 -6.66 12.36
CA LEU A 11 -15.47 -7.39 13.29
C LEU A 11 -14.73 -8.54 12.59
N SER A 12 -15.37 -9.14 11.58
CA SER A 12 -14.79 -10.23 10.79
C SER A 12 -13.70 -9.73 9.85
N TRP A 13 -13.85 -8.52 9.30
CA TRP A 13 -12.82 -7.86 8.48
C TRP A 13 -11.59 -7.44 9.29
N MET A 14 -11.75 -6.96 10.53
CA MET A 14 -10.61 -6.64 11.40
C MET A 14 -9.80 -7.87 11.79
N MET A 15 -10.46 -9.01 12.07
CA MET A 15 -9.75 -10.23 12.47
C MET A 15 -8.94 -10.83 11.29
N GLY A 16 -9.44 -10.70 10.06
CA GLY A 16 -8.70 -11.09 8.86
C GLY A 16 -7.43 -10.25 8.62
N LEU A 17 -7.50 -8.93 8.89
CA LEU A 17 -6.36 -8.03 8.74
C LEU A 17 -5.26 -8.27 9.79
N VAL A 18 -5.64 -8.63 11.03
CA VAL A 18 -4.67 -8.97 12.10
C VAL A 18 -3.95 -10.29 11.81
N LEU A 19 -4.65 -11.29 11.27
CA LEU A 19 -4.03 -12.56 10.86
C LEU A 19 -3.08 -12.38 9.67
N MET A 20 -3.40 -11.49 8.73
CA MET A 20 -2.51 -11.13 7.62
C MET A 20 -1.26 -10.37 8.11
N TYR A 21 -1.42 -9.51 9.12
CA TYR A 21 -0.31 -8.79 9.77
C TYR A 21 0.67 -9.74 10.49
N TRP A 22 0.15 -10.80 11.12
CA TRP A 22 0.97 -11.84 11.75
C TRP A 22 1.69 -12.72 10.74
N ALA A 23 1.04 -13.10 9.63
CA ALA A 23 1.67 -13.90 8.58
C ALA A 23 2.84 -13.17 7.90
N LEU A 24 2.75 -11.85 7.73
CA LEU A 24 3.81 -11.01 7.14
C LEU A 24 4.95 -10.67 8.12
N GLY A 25 4.72 -10.79 9.43
CA GLY A 25 5.76 -10.60 10.45
C GLY A 25 6.78 -11.74 10.53
N VAL A 26 6.42 -12.93 10.04
CA VAL A 26 7.30 -14.11 10.03
C VAL A 26 8.42 -13.97 8.99
N ASP A 27 8.20 -13.26 7.88
CA ASP A 27 9.22 -13.02 6.85
C ASP A 27 10.31 -12.03 7.30
N ALA A 28 9.97 -11.08 8.18
CA ALA A 28 10.94 -10.12 8.72
C ALA A 28 11.97 -10.79 9.65
N ALA A 29 11.59 -11.89 10.32
CA ALA A 29 12.50 -12.68 11.15
C ALA A 29 13.49 -13.49 10.31
N GLN A 30 13.12 -13.89 9.08
CA GLN A 30 14.03 -14.59 8.16
C GLN A 30 15.08 -13.68 7.54
N LEU A 31 14.80 -12.38 7.40
CA LEU A 31 15.77 -11.40 6.87
C LEU A 31 16.83 -10.97 7.90
N ALA A 32 16.55 -11.09 9.20
CA ALA A 32 17.54 -10.84 10.26
C ALA A 32 18.57 -11.97 10.42
N ALA A 33 18.38 -13.12 9.76
CA ALA A 33 19.27 -14.28 9.83
C ALA A 33 20.44 -14.25 8.82
N TYR A 34 20.61 -13.16 8.05
CA TYR A 34 21.73 -12.97 7.12
C TYR A 34 22.92 -12.21 7.74
N GLU A 35 23.12 -12.32 9.06
CA GLU A 35 24.44 -12.13 9.62
C GLU A 35 25.34 -13.26 9.10
N THR A 36 26.47 -12.89 8.48
CA THR A 36 27.48 -13.78 7.90
C THR A 36 27.64 -15.06 8.73
N PRO A 37 27.39 -16.26 8.16
CA PRO A 37 27.64 -17.48 8.91
C PRO A 37 29.14 -17.54 9.24
N PRO A 38 29.52 -17.84 10.49
CA PRO A 38 30.92 -18.08 10.81
C PRO A 38 31.39 -19.25 9.95
N PHE A 39 32.37 -18.99 9.08
CA PHE A 39 32.96 -20.03 8.23
C PHE A 39 33.29 -21.25 9.09
N ALA A 40 32.75 -22.41 8.71
CA ALA A 40 32.98 -23.65 9.43
C ALA A 40 34.50 -23.88 9.60
N PRO A 41 34.94 -24.46 10.73
CA PRO A 41 36.34 -24.75 10.98
C PRO A 41 36.94 -25.52 9.80
N VAL A 42 38.14 -25.12 9.37
CA VAL A 42 38.83 -25.73 8.23
C VAL A 42 39.12 -27.20 8.57
N GLU A 43 38.37 -28.12 7.98
CA GLU A 43 38.71 -29.53 8.04
C GLU A 43 40.03 -29.73 7.29
N ARG A 44 41.05 -30.30 7.95
CA ARG A 44 42.37 -30.48 7.33
C ARG A 44 42.22 -31.45 6.16
N LEU A 45 42.66 -31.01 4.99
CA LEU A 45 42.58 -31.79 3.77
C LEU A 45 43.40 -33.08 3.88
N ALA A 46 42.80 -34.22 3.53
CA ALA A 46 43.48 -35.51 3.52
C ALA A 46 44.37 -35.63 2.26
N LEU A 47 45.63 -35.24 2.41
CA LEU A 47 46.64 -35.31 1.36
C LEU A 47 47.50 -36.56 1.49
N ASP A 48 47.89 -37.13 0.35
CA ASP A 48 48.79 -38.28 0.32
C ASP A 48 50.26 -37.87 0.55
N PRO A 49 51.17 -38.83 0.83
CA PRO A 49 52.57 -38.51 1.08
C PRO A 49 53.30 -37.82 -0.08
N GLN A 50 52.89 -38.07 -1.33
CA GLN A 50 53.51 -37.44 -2.50
C GLN A 50 53.09 -35.97 -2.62
N GLU A 51 51.81 -35.69 -2.40
CA GLU A 51 51.25 -34.33 -2.38
C GLU A 51 51.85 -33.50 -1.24
N LEU A 52 51.95 -34.07 -0.02
CA LEU A 52 52.57 -33.40 1.12
C LEU A 52 54.05 -33.10 0.88
N LYS A 53 54.77 -34.00 0.19
CA LYS A 53 56.15 -33.76 -0.23
C LYS A 53 56.20 -32.64 -1.27
N TRP A 54 55.32 -32.67 -2.26
CA TRP A 54 55.25 -31.67 -3.31
C TRP A 54 55.00 -30.26 -2.74
N ILE A 55 54.07 -30.10 -1.80
CA ILE A 55 53.79 -28.80 -1.13
C ILE A 55 55.03 -28.30 -0.37
N LYS A 56 55.79 -29.18 0.27
CA LYS A 56 57.03 -28.80 0.98
C LYS A 56 58.13 -28.34 0.02
N GLU A 57 58.23 -28.96 -1.14
CA GLU A 57 59.22 -28.61 -2.17
C GLU A 57 58.78 -27.39 -3.00
N ASN A 58 57.48 -27.17 -3.13
CA ASN A 58 56.86 -26.12 -3.95
C ASN A 58 55.81 -25.35 -3.13
N PRO A 59 56.22 -24.61 -2.08
CA PRO A 59 55.27 -23.89 -1.22
C PRO A 59 54.58 -22.74 -1.96
N GLN A 60 55.22 -22.19 -2.99
CA GLN A 60 54.69 -21.11 -3.81
C GLN A 60 54.21 -21.64 -5.16
N VAL A 61 52.98 -21.27 -5.53
CA VAL A 61 52.37 -21.57 -6.83
C VAL A 61 52.14 -20.27 -7.58
N ILE A 62 52.73 -20.15 -8.78
CA ILE A 62 52.63 -18.94 -9.58
C ILE A 62 51.32 -18.96 -10.40
N VAL A 63 50.46 -17.99 -10.15
CA VAL A 63 49.15 -17.85 -10.80
C VAL A 63 49.20 -16.77 -11.88
N ALA A 64 49.13 -17.15 -13.15
CA ALA A 64 48.96 -16.21 -14.25
C ALA A 64 47.57 -15.56 -14.15
N SER A 65 47.54 -14.23 -14.00
CA SER A 65 46.38 -13.48 -13.56
C SER A 65 46.09 -12.34 -14.50
N MET A 66 44.95 -12.41 -15.20
CA MET A 66 44.44 -11.35 -16.04
C MET A 66 43.24 -10.70 -15.35
N GLN A 67 43.06 -9.40 -15.54
CA GLN A 67 41.87 -8.73 -15.03
C GLN A 67 40.62 -9.24 -15.72
N PHE A 68 39.79 -9.91 -14.95
CA PHE A 68 38.50 -10.45 -15.33
C PHE A 68 37.51 -10.09 -14.21
N PRO A 69 36.85 -8.92 -14.29
CA PRO A 69 36.05 -8.35 -13.21
C PRO A 69 35.12 -9.37 -12.52
N LEU A 70 34.98 -9.22 -11.19
CA LEU A 70 34.25 -10.10 -10.24
C LEU A 70 34.89 -11.45 -9.99
N TYR A 71 35.47 -12.06 -11.02
CA TYR A 71 36.19 -13.32 -10.92
C TYR A 71 37.61 -13.11 -10.36
N LEU A 72 38.39 -12.23 -10.98
CA LEU A 72 39.73 -11.87 -10.57
C LEU A 72 40.09 -10.46 -11.07
N PHE A 73 40.23 -9.51 -10.16
CA PHE A 73 40.54 -8.12 -10.50
C PHE A 73 41.37 -7.46 -9.39
N LYS A 74 41.92 -6.28 -9.66
CA LYS A 74 42.62 -5.50 -8.64
C LYS A 74 41.66 -4.51 -7.98
N ASN A 75 41.65 -4.47 -6.65
CA ASN A 75 40.90 -3.47 -5.90
C ASN A 75 41.57 -2.07 -5.97
N GLU A 76 40.99 -1.09 -5.29
CA GLU A 76 41.50 0.29 -5.21
C GLU A 76 42.93 0.39 -4.64
N HIS A 77 43.38 -0.63 -3.90
CA HIS A 77 44.73 -0.72 -3.33
C HIS A 77 45.70 -1.51 -4.23
N GLY A 78 45.28 -1.91 -5.43
CA GLY A 78 46.11 -2.67 -6.37
C GLY A 78 46.28 -4.16 -6.02
N GLN A 79 45.55 -4.67 -5.03
CA GLN A 79 45.61 -6.07 -4.59
C GLN A 79 44.61 -6.93 -5.35
N TRP A 80 45.00 -8.18 -5.64
CA TRP A 80 44.11 -9.15 -6.27
C TRP A 80 42.92 -9.49 -5.37
N ASN A 81 41.75 -9.49 -5.99
CA ASN A 81 40.45 -9.65 -5.36
C ASN A 81 39.47 -10.31 -6.34
N GLY A 82 38.31 -10.75 -5.84
CA GLY A 82 37.28 -11.44 -6.63
C GLY A 82 37.06 -12.89 -6.19
N LEU A 83 36.06 -13.52 -6.83
CA LEU A 83 35.61 -14.88 -6.52
C LEU A 83 36.75 -15.90 -6.55
N ASN A 84 37.56 -15.89 -7.60
CA ASN A 84 38.64 -16.85 -7.77
C ASN A 84 39.76 -16.61 -6.74
N ASN A 85 40.01 -15.36 -6.37
CA ASN A 85 40.96 -15.03 -5.31
C ASN A 85 40.47 -15.53 -3.93
N ASP A 86 39.18 -15.35 -3.61
CA ASP A 86 38.59 -15.89 -2.37
C ASP A 86 38.65 -17.43 -2.32
N ILE A 87 38.42 -18.09 -3.47
CA ILE A 87 38.57 -19.55 -3.60
C ILE A 87 40.02 -19.97 -3.38
N LEU A 88 40.99 -19.32 -4.02
CA LEU A 88 42.42 -19.61 -3.81
C LEU A 88 42.85 -19.39 -2.36
N GLN A 89 42.36 -18.33 -1.70
CA GLN A 89 42.63 -18.11 -0.27
C GLN A 89 42.04 -19.21 0.62
N ARG A 90 40.86 -19.74 0.27
CA ARG A 90 40.27 -20.88 0.98
C ARG A 90 41.12 -22.15 0.77
N ILE A 91 41.54 -22.42 -0.45
CA ILE A 91 42.43 -23.55 -0.78
C ILE A 91 43.79 -23.41 -0.08
N ALA A 92 44.35 -22.19 -0.01
CA ALA A 92 45.59 -21.91 0.70
C ALA A 92 45.47 -22.25 2.19
N ARG A 93 44.35 -21.93 2.84
CA ARG A 93 44.09 -22.32 4.24
C ARG A 93 43.95 -23.82 4.45
N MET A 94 43.44 -24.55 3.45
CA MET A 94 43.28 -26.01 3.51
C MET A 94 44.60 -26.76 3.29
N THR A 95 45.49 -26.22 2.46
CA THR A 95 46.68 -26.92 1.93
C THR A 95 48.00 -26.40 2.50
N GLY A 96 48.05 -25.12 2.89
CA GLY A 96 49.28 -24.41 3.27
C GLY A 96 50.05 -23.82 2.08
N LEU A 97 49.54 -23.91 0.85
CA LEU A 97 50.15 -23.30 -0.33
C LEU A 97 50.02 -21.78 -0.33
N GLU A 98 51.02 -21.11 -0.91
CA GLU A 98 51.01 -19.67 -1.18
C GLU A 98 50.80 -19.43 -2.67
N PHE A 99 49.69 -18.77 -3.03
CA PHE A 99 49.40 -18.41 -4.42
C PHE A 99 49.96 -17.02 -4.73
N VAL A 100 50.92 -16.95 -5.65
CA VAL A 100 51.61 -15.72 -6.04
C VAL A 100 51.16 -15.32 -7.44
N HIS A 101 50.46 -14.19 -7.55
CA HIS A 101 49.93 -13.73 -8.82
C HIS A 101 50.99 -13.06 -9.69
N ARG A 102 51.10 -13.47 -10.96
CA ARG A 102 51.79 -12.72 -12.02
C ARG A 102 50.79 -12.18 -13.02
N GLU A 103 50.87 -10.88 -13.25
CA GLU A 103 49.90 -10.18 -14.09
C GLU A 103 50.12 -10.43 -15.59
N SER A 104 49.02 -10.64 -16.30
CA SER A 104 48.94 -10.68 -17.76
C SER A 104 47.88 -9.67 -18.24
N PHE A 105 48.11 -9.08 -19.41
CA PHE A 105 47.26 -8.05 -20.00
C PHE A 105 46.41 -8.56 -21.18
N SER A 106 46.59 -9.82 -21.58
CA SER A 106 45.79 -10.44 -22.65
C SER A 106 45.70 -11.96 -22.48
N PRO A 107 44.67 -12.62 -23.05
CA PRO A 107 44.59 -14.09 -23.05
C PRO A 107 45.80 -14.74 -23.70
N ASP A 108 46.31 -14.16 -24.78
CA ASP A 108 47.50 -14.64 -25.49
C ASP A 108 48.76 -14.64 -24.61
N GLN A 109 49.05 -13.50 -23.95
CA GLN A 109 50.15 -13.41 -23.00
C GLN A 109 49.98 -14.38 -21.82
N LEU A 110 48.75 -14.54 -21.32
CA LEU A 110 48.47 -15.46 -20.21
C LEU A 110 48.78 -16.91 -20.59
N LEU A 111 48.37 -17.34 -21.78
CA LEU A 111 48.67 -18.67 -22.30
C LEU A 111 50.17 -18.86 -22.53
N ALA A 112 50.86 -17.86 -23.09
CA ALA A 112 52.31 -17.91 -23.29
C ALA A 112 53.08 -18.07 -21.95
N MET A 113 52.63 -17.43 -20.86
CA MET A 113 53.23 -17.61 -19.54
C MET A 113 53.12 -19.05 -19.03
N LEU A 114 52.03 -19.76 -19.34
CA LEU A 114 51.83 -21.15 -18.95
C LEU A 114 52.67 -22.10 -19.83
N GLU A 115 52.71 -21.85 -21.15
CA GLU A 115 53.51 -22.62 -22.12
C GLU A 115 55.01 -22.52 -21.83
N ASN A 116 55.49 -21.34 -21.45
CA ASN A 116 56.89 -21.08 -21.15
C ASN A 116 57.29 -21.40 -19.70
N ALA A 117 56.38 -21.98 -18.91
CA ALA A 117 56.59 -22.30 -17.49
C ALA A 117 56.95 -21.06 -16.62
N GLU A 118 56.53 -19.87 -17.03
CA GLU A 118 56.63 -18.64 -16.22
C GLU A 118 55.53 -18.57 -15.14
N ALA A 119 54.48 -19.36 -15.31
CA ALA A 119 53.42 -19.60 -14.35
C ALA A 119 53.03 -21.09 -14.30
N ASP A 120 52.44 -21.48 -13.17
CA ASP A 120 52.05 -22.87 -12.89
C ASP A 120 50.57 -23.12 -13.18
N MET A 121 49.73 -22.11 -12.95
CA MET A 121 48.28 -22.21 -13.12
C MET A 121 47.61 -20.88 -13.46
N THR A 122 46.32 -20.93 -13.78
CA THR A 122 45.42 -19.77 -13.86
C THR A 122 44.01 -20.14 -13.39
N THR A 123 43.17 -19.13 -13.16
CA THR A 123 41.78 -19.29 -12.71
C THR A 123 40.75 -18.74 -13.70
N THR A 124 41.18 -18.14 -14.81
CA THR A 124 40.31 -17.33 -15.70
C THR A 124 40.24 -17.85 -17.14
N LEU A 125 40.77 -19.04 -17.41
CA LEU A 125 40.75 -19.64 -18.74
C LEU A 125 39.65 -20.70 -18.89
N ALA A 126 38.84 -20.53 -19.92
CA ALA A 126 37.96 -21.57 -20.45
C ALA A 126 38.74 -22.84 -20.82
N MET A 127 38.11 -24.00 -20.65
CA MET A 127 38.58 -25.24 -21.28
C MET A 127 38.18 -25.27 -22.76
N ASN A 128 39.10 -25.71 -23.62
CA ASN A 128 38.81 -26.13 -24.99
C ASN A 128 39.78 -27.25 -25.42
N ASP A 129 39.55 -27.85 -26.59
CA ASP A 129 40.33 -29.00 -27.06
C ASP A 129 41.82 -28.65 -27.21
N GLU A 130 42.15 -27.50 -27.79
CA GLU A 130 43.55 -27.08 -28.00
C GLU A 130 44.30 -26.88 -26.69
N ARG A 131 43.65 -26.30 -25.66
CA ARG A 131 44.27 -26.07 -24.35
C ARG A 131 44.48 -27.36 -23.58
N ARG A 132 43.66 -28.38 -23.81
CA ARG A 132 43.80 -29.70 -23.16
C ARG A 132 45.05 -30.45 -23.61
N ASP A 133 45.66 -30.06 -24.73
CA ASP A 133 46.89 -30.67 -25.20
C ASP A 133 48.10 -30.32 -24.32
N PHE A 134 48.06 -29.20 -23.59
CA PHE A 134 49.17 -28.71 -22.76
C PHE A 134 48.78 -28.20 -21.35
N LEU A 135 47.48 -28.17 -21.02
CA LEU A 135 46.96 -27.83 -19.70
C LEU A 135 46.05 -28.94 -19.18
N ASN A 136 46.12 -29.16 -17.87
CA ASN A 136 45.12 -29.93 -17.14
C ASN A 136 44.10 -28.99 -16.49
N PHE A 137 42.85 -29.43 -16.40
CA PHE A 137 41.76 -28.66 -15.79
C PHE A 137 41.24 -29.37 -14.55
N SER A 138 40.95 -28.60 -13.51
CA SER A 138 40.41 -29.11 -12.25
C SER A 138 38.97 -29.62 -12.39
N HIS A 139 38.36 -30.02 -11.27
CA HIS A 139 36.91 -30.13 -11.17
C HIS A 139 36.27 -28.75 -11.35
N ALA A 140 35.10 -28.73 -12.01
CA ALA A 140 34.34 -27.51 -12.20
C ALA A 140 33.76 -27.04 -10.85
N PHE A 141 33.93 -25.77 -10.54
CA PHE A 141 33.41 -25.17 -9.30
C PHE A 141 32.39 -24.06 -9.55
N GLY A 142 32.08 -23.81 -10.83
CA GLY A 142 31.19 -22.76 -11.25
C GLY A 142 30.94 -22.82 -12.75
N GLY A 143 30.58 -21.68 -13.30
CA GLY A 143 30.38 -21.51 -14.73
C GLY A 143 29.42 -20.39 -15.06
N SER A 144 29.41 -20.01 -16.32
CA SER A 144 28.54 -18.98 -16.88
C SER A 144 28.32 -19.21 -18.37
N GLY A 145 27.29 -18.59 -18.94
CA GLY A 145 27.05 -18.65 -20.37
C GLY A 145 27.94 -17.67 -21.14
N TRP A 146 28.12 -17.93 -22.43
CA TRP A 146 28.55 -16.92 -23.39
C TRP A 146 27.34 -16.16 -23.94
N VAL A 147 27.47 -14.85 -24.13
CA VAL A 147 26.42 -14.00 -24.71
C VAL A 147 26.98 -13.20 -25.88
N PHE A 148 26.12 -12.93 -26.87
CA PHE A 148 26.44 -11.95 -27.90
C PHE A 148 26.35 -10.54 -27.31
N VAL A 149 27.28 -9.68 -27.69
CA VAL A 149 27.23 -8.24 -27.41
C VAL A 149 27.26 -7.52 -28.74
N GLY A 150 26.20 -6.78 -29.02
CA GLY A 150 26.06 -5.95 -30.21
C GLY A 150 25.85 -4.49 -29.84
N ARG A 151 25.63 -3.63 -30.84
CA ARG A 151 25.32 -2.23 -30.58
C ARG A 151 23.87 -2.03 -30.13
N ASP A 152 23.65 -1.06 -29.25
CA ASP A 152 22.30 -0.63 -28.89
C ASP A 152 21.58 -0.01 -30.10
N GLY A 153 20.28 -0.26 -30.19
CA GLY A 153 19.43 0.12 -31.33
C GLY A 153 19.59 -0.74 -32.59
N GLU A 154 20.44 -1.76 -32.60
CA GLU A 154 20.55 -2.73 -33.71
C GLU A 154 20.10 -4.13 -33.30
N ALA A 155 19.80 -4.96 -34.30
CA ALA A 155 19.54 -6.37 -34.09
C ALA A 155 20.84 -7.07 -33.67
N VAL A 156 20.93 -7.44 -32.40
CA VAL A 156 22.02 -8.28 -31.91
C VAL A 156 21.78 -9.72 -32.40
N PRO A 157 22.81 -10.43 -32.89
CA PRO A 157 22.67 -11.81 -33.30
C PRO A 157 22.16 -12.72 -32.18
N ASP A 158 21.30 -13.66 -32.54
CA ASP A 158 20.82 -14.71 -31.62
C ASP A 158 21.55 -16.05 -31.84
N SER A 159 22.38 -16.15 -32.89
CA SER A 159 23.10 -17.37 -33.29
C SER A 159 24.33 -17.04 -34.13
N LEU A 160 25.28 -17.98 -34.23
CA LEU A 160 26.50 -17.79 -35.02
C LEU A 160 26.20 -17.73 -36.52
N GLU A 161 25.17 -18.41 -36.99
CA GLU A 161 24.74 -18.43 -38.39
C GLU A 161 24.35 -17.03 -38.91
N GLN A 162 23.79 -16.19 -38.04
CA GLN A 162 23.42 -14.79 -38.37
C GLN A 162 24.62 -13.86 -38.54
N LEU A 163 25.82 -14.33 -38.22
CA LEU A 163 27.09 -13.64 -38.41
C LEU A 163 27.82 -14.03 -39.69
N ASN A 164 27.27 -14.94 -40.51
CA ASN A 164 27.86 -15.29 -41.80
C ASN A 164 28.02 -14.03 -42.69
N GLY A 165 29.23 -13.81 -43.18
CA GLY A 165 29.60 -12.63 -43.97
C GLY A 165 29.76 -11.34 -43.16
N LYS A 166 29.72 -11.41 -41.82
CA LYS A 166 29.90 -10.27 -40.92
C LYS A 166 31.17 -10.41 -40.09
N ILE A 167 31.63 -9.28 -39.57
CA ILE A 167 32.80 -9.20 -38.71
C ILE A 167 32.41 -9.50 -37.27
N LEU A 168 33.03 -10.52 -36.66
CA LEU A 168 32.93 -10.83 -35.24
C LEU A 168 34.28 -10.51 -34.58
N ALA A 169 34.30 -9.57 -33.65
CA ALA A 169 35.50 -9.23 -32.88
C ALA A 169 35.65 -10.19 -31.69
N LEU A 170 36.84 -10.75 -31.50
CA LEU A 170 37.15 -11.61 -30.35
C LEU A 170 38.60 -11.38 -29.89
N PRO A 171 38.93 -11.55 -28.61
CA PRO A 171 40.33 -11.62 -28.20
C PRO A 171 41.07 -12.74 -28.94
N ALA A 172 42.35 -12.54 -29.23
CA ALA A 172 43.20 -13.58 -29.79
C ALA A 172 43.29 -14.78 -28.82
N ARG A 173 43.28 -15.99 -29.38
CA ARG A 173 43.27 -17.27 -28.65
C ARG A 173 42.06 -17.40 -27.71
N HIS A 174 40.93 -16.81 -28.09
CA HIS A 174 39.66 -16.96 -27.37
C HIS A 174 39.19 -18.42 -27.38
N ALA A 175 38.48 -18.86 -26.34
CA ALA A 175 38.04 -20.24 -26.16
C ALA A 175 37.25 -20.80 -27.36
N LEU A 176 36.40 -19.95 -27.95
CA LEU A 176 35.55 -20.27 -29.09
C LEU A 176 36.21 -20.01 -30.46
N GLU A 177 37.40 -19.40 -30.51
CA GLU A 177 38.01 -18.96 -31.78
C GLU A 177 38.20 -20.14 -32.76
N ALA A 178 38.90 -21.19 -32.33
CA ALA A 178 39.20 -22.35 -33.15
C ALA A 178 37.92 -23.03 -33.67
N GLN A 179 36.93 -23.17 -32.79
CA GLN A 179 35.64 -23.77 -33.13
C GLN A 179 34.89 -22.92 -34.15
N ILE A 180 34.87 -21.58 -33.98
CA ILE A 180 34.19 -20.68 -34.92
C ILE A 180 34.88 -20.70 -36.28
N ARG A 181 36.23 -20.66 -36.33
CA ARG A 181 36.98 -20.76 -37.60
C ARG A 181 36.67 -22.03 -38.37
N ARG A 182 36.53 -23.16 -37.66
CA ARG A 182 36.29 -24.47 -38.26
C ARG A 182 34.83 -24.66 -38.70
N ASP A 183 33.88 -24.32 -37.83
CA ASP A 183 32.47 -24.65 -38.02
C ASP A 183 31.71 -23.53 -38.77
N TYR A 184 32.18 -22.28 -38.69
CA TYR A 184 31.58 -21.09 -39.32
C TYR A 184 32.61 -20.26 -40.11
N PRO A 185 33.25 -20.83 -41.14
CA PRO A 185 34.34 -20.17 -41.87
C PRO A 185 33.89 -18.91 -42.65
N ALA A 186 32.59 -18.72 -42.84
CA ALA A 186 32.02 -17.52 -43.46
C ALA A 186 31.96 -16.30 -42.51
N ILE A 187 32.19 -16.48 -41.21
CA ILE A 187 32.30 -15.38 -40.24
C ILE A 187 33.71 -14.78 -40.35
N GLU A 188 33.80 -13.46 -40.54
CA GLU A 188 35.09 -12.78 -40.54
C GLU A 188 35.52 -12.50 -39.09
N LEU A 189 36.43 -13.33 -38.57
CA LEU A 189 36.98 -13.13 -37.23
C LEU A 189 38.04 -12.02 -37.22
N ARG A 190 37.78 -10.95 -36.46
CA ARG A 190 38.75 -9.89 -36.17
C ARG A 190 39.31 -10.07 -34.76
N THR A 191 40.55 -10.54 -34.67
CA THR A 191 41.22 -10.78 -33.39
C THR A 191 41.79 -9.49 -32.79
N VAL A 192 41.56 -9.28 -31.50
CA VAL A 192 42.07 -8.14 -30.71
C VAL A 192 42.82 -8.61 -29.46
N LYS A 193 43.43 -7.72 -28.67
CA LYS A 193 44.15 -8.13 -27.46
C LYS A 193 43.23 -8.36 -26.26
N THR A 194 42.18 -7.55 -26.12
CA THR A 194 41.32 -7.54 -24.93
C THR A 194 39.84 -7.47 -25.30
N TYR A 195 38.97 -7.89 -24.37
CA TYR A 195 37.52 -7.71 -24.53
C TYR A 195 37.13 -6.22 -24.63
N GLY A 196 37.88 -5.32 -23.98
CA GLY A 196 37.66 -3.88 -24.12
C GLY A 196 37.89 -3.38 -25.55
N GLU A 197 38.94 -3.86 -26.23
CA GLU A 197 39.17 -3.57 -27.65
C GLU A 197 38.07 -4.18 -28.54
N ALA A 198 37.61 -5.39 -28.23
CA ALA A 198 36.55 -6.05 -29.00
C ALA A 198 35.24 -5.23 -28.95
N ARG A 199 34.88 -4.75 -27.76
CA ARG A 199 33.75 -3.85 -27.56
C ARG A 199 33.90 -2.54 -28.31
N ALA A 200 35.08 -1.92 -28.26
CA ALA A 200 35.34 -0.66 -28.98
C ALA A 200 35.10 -0.80 -30.50
N LEU A 201 35.45 -1.95 -31.09
CA LEU A 201 35.16 -2.23 -32.51
C LEU A 201 33.66 -2.37 -32.80
N VAL A 202 32.88 -2.91 -31.86
CA VAL A 202 31.42 -3.00 -31.99
C VAL A 202 30.78 -1.60 -31.86
N GLU A 203 31.27 -0.79 -30.92
CA GLU A 203 30.84 0.60 -30.74
C GLU A 203 31.16 1.46 -31.98
N SER A 204 32.33 1.27 -32.60
CA SER A 204 32.77 2.00 -33.81
C SER A 204 32.16 1.51 -35.12
N ARG A 205 31.36 0.42 -35.10
CA ARG A 205 30.81 -0.29 -36.28
C ARG A 205 31.85 -0.97 -37.17
N GLU A 206 33.07 -1.16 -36.69
CA GLU A 206 34.09 -1.97 -37.37
C GLU A 206 33.84 -3.48 -37.18
N ALA A 207 33.11 -3.87 -36.13
CA ALA A 207 32.63 -5.22 -35.92
C ALA A 207 31.11 -5.22 -35.71
N HIS A 208 30.44 -6.29 -36.13
CA HIS A 208 29.00 -6.44 -35.96
C HIS A 208 28.62 -6.87 -34.54
N ALA A 209 29.45 -7.72 -33.92
CA ALA A 209 29.28 -8.20 -32.57
C ALA A 209 30.62 -8.63 -31.94
N THR A 210 30.59 -8.87 -30.63
CA THR A 210 31.59 -9.65 -29.89
C THR A 210 30.88 -10.72 -29.06
N ILE A 211 31.61 -11.73 -28.57
CA ILE A 211 31.11 -12.74 -27.63
C ILE A 211 31.85 -12.54 -26.30
N GLU A 212 31.10 -12.45 -25.21
CA GLU A 212 31.64 -12.29 -23.87
C GLU A 212 30.92 -13.16 -22.84
N ASN A 213 31.54 -13.31 -21.68
CA ASN A 213 30.98 -14.04 -20.55
C ASN A 213 29.79 -13.27 -19.97
N GLU A 214 28.65 -13.94 -19.78
CA GLU A 214 27.38 -13.35 -19.30
C GLU A 214 27.56 -12.50 -18.03
N THR A 215 28.45 -12.93 -17.15
CA THR A 215 28.74 -12.25 -15.89
C THR A 215 29.43 -10.91 -16.11
N GLY A 216 30.39 -10.86 -17.05
CA GLY A 216 31.17 -9.67 -17.33
C GLY A 216 30.35 -8.54 -17.94
N VAL A 217 29.28 -8.89 -18.66
CA VAL A 217 28.47 -7.94 -19.42
C VAL A 217 27.69 -6.95 -18.55
N HIS A 218 27.31 -7.37 -17.35
CA HIS A 218 26.51 -6.55 -16.44
C HIS A 218 27.30 -5.40 -15.80
N LEU A 219 28.62 -5.36 -16.02
CA LEU A 219 29.49 -4.30 -15.52
C LEU A 219 29.71 -3.18 -16.53
N TYR A 220 29.17 -3.30 -17.75
CA TYR A 220 29.37 -2.27 -18.75
C TYR A 220 28.56 -1.02 -18.42
N PRO A 221 29.13 0.18 -18.60
CA PRO A 221 28.36 1.40 -18.51
C PRO A 221 27.21 1.38 -19.53
N ALA A 222 26.04 1.85 -19.11
CA ALA A 222 24.89 1.93 -20.00
C ALA A 222 25.17 2.91 -21.16
N GLY A 223 24.76 2.56 -22.39
CA GLY A 223 24.47 3.57 -23.41
C GLY A 223 24.97 3.33 -24.84
N GLN A 224 25.73 2.28 -25.15
CA GLN A 224 26.13 2.02 -26.56
C GLN A 224 26.07 0.56 -26.99
N LEU A 225 26.17 -0.37 -26.04
CA LEU A 225 26.14 -1.80 -26.30
C LEU A 225 24.88 -2.42 -25.72
N ARG A 226 24.40 -3.45 -26.38
CA ARG A 226 23.25 -4.26 -25.98
C ARG A 226 23.67 -5.72 -25.89
N VAL A 227 23.27 -6.34 -24.78
CA VAL A 227 23.39 -7.78 -24.57
C VAL A 227 22.34 -8.49 -25.40
N GLY A 228 22.80 -9.37 -26.27
CA GLY A 228 21.97 -10.29 -27.04
C GLY A 228 21.61 -11.52 -26.24
N ARG A 229 21.20 -12.58 -26.94
CA ARG A 229 20.93 -13.87 -26.31
C ARG A 229 22.21 -14.61 -25.95
N SER A 230 22.08 -15.52 -24.97
CA SER A 230 23.11 -16.51 -24.67
C SER A 230 23.31 -17.45 -25.86
N LEU A 231 24.56 -17.82 -26.11
CA LEU A 231 24.89 -18.79 -27.14
C LEU A 231 24.35 -20.17 -26.74
N GLU A 232 23.49 -20.73 -27.58
CA GLU A 232 22.83 -22.00 -27.30
C GLU A 232 23.85 -23.14 -27.14
N GLY A 233 23.71 -23.91 -26.05
CA GLY A 233 24.60 -25.03 -25.73
C GLY A 233 26.03 -24.64 -25.36
N LYS A 234 26.33 -23.34 -25.17
CA LYS A 234 27.67 -22.85 -24.82
C LYS A 234 27.73 -22.36 -23.37
N TRP A 235 27.44 -23.27 -22.44
CA TRP A 235 27.79 -23.08 -21.03
C TRP A 235 29.28 -23.34 -20.82
N GLU A 236 29.96 -22.42 -20.15
CA GLU A 236 31.38 -22.51 -19.80
C GLU A 236 31.50 -22.83 -18.31
N PRO A 237 31.91 -24.05 -17.93
CA PRO A 237 32.23 -24.34 -16.53
C PRO A 237 33.52 -23.62 -16.10
N ASP A 238 33.55 -23.15 -14.87
CA ASP A 238 34.73 -22.50 -14.29
C ASP A 238 35.70 -23.57 -13.79
N TYR A 239 36.94 -23.53 -14.28
CA TYR A 239 38.03 -24.46 -13.96
C TYR A 239 39.27 -23.72 -13.47
N LEU A 240 40.08 -24.40 -12.66
CA LEU A 240 41.49 -24.04 -12.45
C LEU A 240 42.28 -24.76 -13.54
N ALA A 241 43.04 -24.02 -14.35
CA ALA A 241 43.89 -24.59 -15.38
C ALA A 241 45.33 -24.64 -14.86
N VAL A 242 45.97 -25.80 -14.98
CA VAL A 242 47.29 -26.10 -14.43
C VAL A 242 48.18 -26.64 -15.55
N ARG A 243 49.48 -26.30 -15.53
CA ARG A 243 50.45 -26.84 -16.47
C ARG A 243 50.47 -28.37 -16.44
N GLN A 244 50.62 -29.02 -17.60
CA GLN A 244 50.38 -30.46 -17.73
C GLN A 244 51.33 -31.34 -16.90
N ASP A 245 52.55 -30.88 -16.65
CA ASP A 245 53.58 -31.53 -15.85
C ASP A 245 53.36 -31.41 -14.33
N LEU A 246 52.43 -30.57 -13.88
CA LEU A 246 52.13 -30.34 -12.45
C LEU A 246 50.91 -31.15 -11.97
N LEU A 247 50.87 -32.44 -12.29
CA LEU A 247 49.80 -33.36 -11.84
C LEU A 247 49.61 -33.40 -10.30
N PRO A 248 50.67 -33.33 -9.46
CA PRO A 248 50.48 -33.24 -8.02
C PRO A 248 49.68 -32.00 -7.59
N LEU A 249 49.95 -30.84 -8.21
CA LEU A 249 49.19 -29.61 -7.94
C LEU A 249 47.73 -29.78 -8.33
N LEU A 250 47.46 -30.32 -9.52
CA LEU A 250 46.09 -30.60 -9.96
C LEU A 250 45.34 -31.52 -8.98
N SER A 251 45.98 -32.58 -8.50
CA SER A 251 45.40 -33.50 -7.52
C SER A 251 45.04 -32.79 -6.21
N ILE A 252 45.96 -31.96 -5.68
CA ILE A 252 45.74 -31.16 -4.48
C ILE A 252 44.55 -30.21 -4.66
N LEU A 253 44.50 -29.50 -5.80
CA LEU A 253 43.41 -28.58 -6.11
C LEU A 253 42.06 -29.30 -6.22
N ASN A 254 42.02 -30.47 -6.86
CA ASN A 254 40.80 -31.27 -6.97
C ASN A 254 40.30 -31.75 -5.61
N LYS A 255 41.19 -32.27 -4.75
CA LYS A 255 40.83 -32.67 -3.37
C LYS A 255 40.31 -31.47 -2.57
N ALA A 256 40.94 -30.31 -2.72
CA ALA A 256 40.49 -29.09 -2.05
C ALA A 256 39.10 -28.63 -2.53
N LEU A 257 38.81 -28.76 -3.83
CA LEU A 257 37.51 -28.45 -4.42
C LEU A 257 36.42 -29.48 -4.02
N GLU A 258 36.77 -30.76 -3.87
CA GLU A 258 35.85 -31.81 -3.42
C GLU A 258 35.37 -31.63 -1.99
N VAL A 259 36.27 -31.22 -1.08
CA VAL A 259 35.94 -30.96 0.32
C VAL A 259 35.37 -29.56 0.53
N PHE A 260 35.35 -28.72 -0.51
CA PHE A 260 34.80 -27.36 -0.43
C PHE A 260 33.30 -27.40 -0.14
N PRO A 261 32.81 -26.86 1.01
CA PRO A 261 31.40 -26.90 1.34
C PRO A 261 30.56 -26.16 0.29
N ALA A 262 29.54 -26.83 -0.26
CA ALA A 262 28.69 -26.26 -1.29
C ALA A 262 27.99 -24.95 -0.84
N GLU A 263 27.66 -24.83 0.45
CA GLU A 263 27.09 -23.61 1.04
C GLU A 263 28.08 -22.45 1.03
N GLU A 264 29.35 -22.70 1.37
CA GLU A 264 30.41 -21.70 1.33
C GLU A 264 30.68 -21.26 -0.12
N MET A 265 30.71 -22.18 -1.07
CA MET A 265 30.87 -21.87 -2.50
C MET A 265 29.71 -20.99 -2.99
N ARG A 266 28.47 -21.33 -2.63
CA ARG A 266 27.29 -20.50 -2.95
C ARG A 266 27.37 -19.12 -2.29
N ALA A 267 27.84 -19.04 -1.05
CA ALA A 267 27.99 -17.76 -0.34
C ALA A 267 29.04 -16.86 -1.00
N LEU A 268 30.19 -17.41 -1.40
CA LEU A 268 31.22 -16.68 -2.15
C LEU A 268 30.68 -16.22 -3.51
N ARG A 269 29.99 -17.10 -4.24
CA ARG A 269 29.38 -16.74 -5.52
C ARG A 269 28.32 -15.65 -5.35
N SER A 270 27.48 -15.74 -4.32
CA SER A 270 26.46 -14.72 -4.02
C SER A 270 27.12 -13.38 -3.67
N LYS A 271 28.15 -13.36 -2.81
CA LYS A 271 28.92 -12.15 -2.46
C LYS A 271 29.37 -11.37 -3.68
N TRP A 272 29.84 -12.06 -4.71
CA TRP A 272 30.38 -11.42 -5.93
C TRP A 272 29.30 -11.19 -7.01
N MET A 273 28.29 -12.05 -7.11
CA MET A 273 27.31 -12.04 -8.22
C MET A 273 25.93 -11.47 -7.85
N ALA A 274 25.69 -11.10 -6.59
CA ALA A 274 24.38 -10.62 -6.10
C ALA A 274 23.84 -9.38 -6.84
N GLY A 275 24.72 -8.58 -7.46
CA GLY A 275 24.33 -7.40 -8.26
C GLY A 275 24.08 -7.67 -9.74
N ILE A 276 24.33 -8.90 -10.22
CA ILE A 276 24.42 -9.26 -11.65
C ILE A 276 23.39 -10.30 -12.07
N ALA A 277 22.96 -11.15 -11.14
CA ALA A 277 21.70 -11.84 -11.35
C ALA A 277 20.65 -10.77 -11.67
N PRO A 278 19.84 -10.89 -12.75
CA PRO A 278 18.58 -10.19 -12.77
C PRO A 278 17.90 -10.65 -11.50
N GLY A 279 17.94 -9.80 -10.47
CA GLY A 279 17.21 -10.07 -9.24
C GLY A 279 15.83 -10.45 -9.72
N GLN A 280 15.26 -11.52 -9.18
CA GLN A 280 13.81 -11.61 -9.16
C GLN A 280 13.36 -10.23 -8.72
N ALA A 281 12.88 -9.43 -9.67
CA ALA A 281 12.71 -8.00 -9.48
C ALA A 281 11.99 -7.89 -8.15
N PRO A 282 12.56 -7.23 -7.12
CA PRO A 282 12.09 -7.37 -5.75
C PRO A 282 10.59 -7.28 -5.83
N SER A 283 9.94 -8.42 -5.57
CA SER A 283 8.57 -8.63 -6.04
C SER A 283 7.80 -7.40 -5.63
N VAL A 284 7.00 -6.81 -6.53
CA VAL A 284 6.42 -5.46 -6.36
C VAL A 284 5.91 -5.20 -4.92
N TRP A 285 5.49 -6.26 -4.24
CA TRP A 285 5.36 -6.45 -2.79
C TRP A 285 6.42 -5.80 -1.86
N LEU A 286 7.74 -5.93 -2.05
CA LEU A 286 8.75 -5.30 -1.17
C LEU A 286 8.79 -3.78 -1.33
N ARG A 287 8.58 -3.24 -2.54
CA ARG A 287 8.47 -1.78 -2.76
C ARG A 287 7.14 -1.23 -2.25
N ILE A 288 6.10 -2.06 -2.25
CA ILE A 288 4.81 -1.79 -1.63
C ILE A 288 4.87 -1.86 -0.09
N SER A 289 5.86 -2.53 0.51
CA SER A 289 5.91 -2.76 1.96
C SER A 289 5.73 -1.47 2.78
N ARG A 290 6.48 -0.39 2.49
CA ARG A 290 6.35 0.86 3.29
C ARG A 290 5.09 1.68 2.99
N TRP A 291 4.67 1.79 1.73
CA TRP A 291 3.48 2.57 1.35
C TRP A 291 2.17 1.85 1.67
N GLY A 292 2.17 0.52 1.61
CA GLY A 292 1.04 -0.32 1.98
C GLY A 292 0.62 -0.13 3.43
N TYR A 293 1.58 -0.05 4.36
CA TYR A 293 1.27 0.26 5.77
C TYR A 293 0.60 1.62 5.93
N TRP A 294 1.05 2.64 5.20
CA TRP A 294 0.42 3.98 5.23
C TRP A 294 -0.99 3.96 4.64
N CYS A 295 -1.21 3.30 3.50
CA CYS A 295 -2.52 3.18 2.89
C CYS A 295 -3.52 2.47 3.82
N VAL A 296 -3.13 1.34 4.43
CA VAL A 296 -3.99 0.60 5.37
C VAL A 296 -4.30 1.46 6.61
N THR A 297 -3.30 2.16 7.15
CA THR A 297 -3.49 3.03 8.32
C THR A 297 -4.48 4.16 8.03
N VAL A 298 -4.40 4.79 6.85
CA VAL A 298 -5.33 5.84 6.41
C VAL A 298 -6.75 5.29 6.25
N VAL A 299 -6.91 4.10 5.67
CA VAL A 299 -8.24 3.46 5.51
C VAL A 299 -8.87 3.14 6.87
N VAL A 300 -8.08 2.63 7.82
CA VAL A 300 -8.55 2.34 9.19
C VAL A 300 -8.94 3.62 9.93
N LEU A 301 -8.12 4.67 9.85
CA LEU A 301 -8.43 5.99 10.42
C LEU A 301 -9.73 6.57 9.84
N PHE A 302 -9.90 6.51 8.52
CA PHE A 302 -11.11 6.99 7.86
C PHE A 302 -12.36 6.19 8.29
N ALA A 303 -12.25 4.86 8.40
CA ALA A 303 -13.34 4.01 8.87
C ALA A 303 -13.73 4.33 10.33
N LEU A 304 -12.75 4.55 11.21
CA LEU A 304 -13.00 4.94 12.61
C LEU A 304 -13.68 6.32 12.70
N LEU A 305 -13.22 7.30 11.91
CA LEU A 305 -13.83 8.63 11.83
C LEU A 305 -15.28 8.56 11.33
N SER A 306 -15.55 7.78 10.27
CA SER A 306 -16.90 7.54 9.76
C SER A 306 -17.82 6.93 10.82
N LEU A 307 -17.33 5.95 11.59
CA LEU A 307 -18.10 5.31 12.67
C LEU A 307 -18.40 6.29 13.81
N LEU A 308 -17.43 7.11 14.20
CA LEU A 308 -17.62 8.16 15.22
C LEU A 308 -18.65 9.19 14.75
N TRP A 309 -18.58 9.62 13.49
CA TRP A 309 -19.53 10.56 12.90
C TRP A 309 -20.95 9.99 12.88
N ASN A 310 -21.10 8.75 12.41
CA ASN A 310 -22.40 8.09 12.33
C ASN A 310 -23.02 7.89 13.72
N ARG A 311 -22.21 7.54 14.74
CA ARG A 311 -22.67 7.48 16.13
C ARG A 311 -23.13 8.85 16.65
N ARG A 312 -22.36 9.90 16.38
CA ARG A 312 -22.72 11.26 16.80
C ARG A 312 -24.04 11.72 16.16
N LEU A 313 -24.24 11.42 14.88
CA LEU A 313 -25.46 11.77 14.15
C LEU A 313 -26.69 11.07 14.74
N GLN A 314 -26.57 9.77 15.06
CA GLN A 314 -27.66 9.02 15.69
C GLN A 314 -28.05 9.60 17.06
N ILE A 315 -27.07 9.99 17.87
CA ILE A 315 -27.33 10.63 19.16
C ILE A 315 -28.06 11.98 18.98
N GLN A 316 -27.69 12.78 17.98
CA GLN A 316 -28.35 14.06 17.71
C GLN A 316 -29.81 13.90 17.28
N ILE A 317 -30.11 12.88 16.48
CA ILE A 317 -31.48 12.58 16.05
C ILE A 317 -32.34 12.19 17.24
N ASP A 318 -31.83 11.29 18.11
CA ASP A 318 -32.56 10.86 19.31
C ASP A 318 -32.84 12.01 20.28
N GLN A 319 -31.89 12.92 20.45
CA GLN A 319 -32.07 14.14 21.25
C GLN A 319 -33.16 15.05 20.70
N ARG A 320 -33.22 15.24 19.37
CA ARG A 320 -34.26 16.05 18.73
C ARG A 320 -35.65 15.44 18.90
N LEU A 321 -35.77 14.14 18.65
CA LEU A 321 -37.04 13.43 18.79
C LEU A 321 -37.58 13.49 20.23
N LYS A 322 -36.70 13.40 21.23
CA LYS A 322 -37.08 13.56 22.65
C LYS A 322 -37.56 14.98 22.97
N ALA A 323 -36.90 16.00 22.44
CA ALA A 323 -37.31 17.40 22.65
C ALA A 323 -38.66 17.70 21.98
N GLU A 324 -38.88 17.19 20.76
CA GLU A 324 -40.16 17.32 20.05
C GLU A 324 -41.30 16.62 20.80
N ALA A 325 -41.06 15.42 21.33
CA ALA A 325 -42.07 14.69 22.11
C ALA A 325 -42.49 15.46 23.37
N VAL A 326 -41.54 15.98 24.15
CA VAL A 326 -41.83 16.75 25.37
C VAL A 326 -42.64 18.01 25.07
N LEU A 327 -42.32 18.72 23.98
CA LEU A 327 -43.06 19.92 23.59
C LEU A 327 -44.49 19.58 23.15
N ASN A 328 -44.66 18.50 22.39
CA ASN A 328 -45.98 18.06 21.94
C ASN A 328 -46.87 17.65 23.11
N ASP A 329 -46.32 16.95 24.11
CA ASP A 329 -47.05 16.57 25.33
C ASP A 329 -47.53 17.80 26.12
N GLN A 330 -46.71 18.85 26.21
CA GLN A 330 -47.11 20.12 26.85
C GLN A 330 -48.27 20.81 26.13
N LEU A 331 -48.26 20.84 24.79
CA LEU A 331 -49.33 21.45 24.00
C LEU A 331 -50.65 20.67 24.11
N MET A 332 -50.58 19.34 24.12
CA MET A 332 -51.76 18.49 24.31
C MET A 332 -52.38 18.71 25.70
N LEU A 333 -51.56 18.83 26.75
CA LEU A 333 -52.03 19.12 28.10
C LEU A 333 -52.73 20.49 28.17
N GLN A 334 -52.11 21.55 27.62
CA GLN A 334 -52.71 22.88 27.61
C GLN A 334 -54.08 22.90 26.90
N ARG A 335 -54.20 22.17 25.79
CA ARG A 335 -55.46 22.06 25.05
C ARG A 335 -56.52 21.27 25.82
N ALA A 336 -56.15 20.14 26.41
CA ALA A 336 -57.04 19.33 27.22
C ALA A 336 -57.59 20.09 28.45
N LEU A 337 -56.76 20.90 29.11
CA LEU A 337 -57.18 21.73 30.24
C LEU A 337 -58.22 22.77 29.84
N MET A 338 -58.03 23.45 28.70
CA MET A 338 -59.03 24.41 28.21
C MET A 338 -60.33 23.72 27.80
N ASP A 339 -60.25 22.58 27.11
CA ASP A 339 -61.40 21.82 26.63
C ASP A 339 -62.22 21.17 27.76
N ALA A 340 -61.61 20.94 28.93
CA ALA A 340 -62.31 20.44 30.12
C ALA A 340 -63.21 21.50 30.79
N ILE A 341 -63.04 22.79 30.47
CA ILE A 341 -63.85 23.86 31.06
C ILE A 341 -65.23 23.89 30.36
N PRO A 342 -66.34 23.68 31.10
CA PRO A 342 -67.67 23.57 30.51
C PRO A 342 -68.22 24.88 29.98
N ASP A 343 -67.68 26.02 30.44
CA ASP A 343 -68.06 27.34 29.98
C ASP A 343 -67.21 27.77 28.78
N PRO A 344 -67.77 28.46 27.78
CA PRO A 344 -67.03 28.98 26.64
C PRO A 344 -65.93 29.93 27.05
N ILE A 345 -64.72 29.65 26.58
CA ILE A 345 -63.54 30.50 26.77
C ILE A 345 -62.90 30.76 25.41
N PHE A 346 -62.43 31.98 25.23
CA PHE A 346 -61.76 32.45 24.03
C PHE A 346 -60.56 33.33 24.37
N ILE A 347 -59.58 33.32 23.47
CA ILE A 347 -58.44 34.23 23.47
C ILE A 347 -58.45 34.98 22.15
N ARG A 348 -58.36 36.31 22.20
CA ARG A 348 -58.28 37.19 21.03
C ARG A 348 -56.99 38.00 21.03
N ASP A 349 -56.46 38.31 19.85
CA ASP A 349 -55.26 39.16 19.67
C ASP A 349 -55.55 40.66 19.86
N LEU A 350 -54.53 41.48 19.62
CA LEU A 350 -54.60 42.94 19.72
C LEU A 350 -55.53 43.57 18.65
N GLU A 351 -55.81 42.85 17.57
CA GLU A 351 -56.71 43.25 16.49
C GLU A 351 -58.13 42.68 16.67
N GLY A 352 -58.41 42.04 17.82
CA GLY A 352 -59.69 41.44 18.18
C GLY A 352 -60.01 40.13 17.44
N ARG A 353 -59.03 39.51 16.76
CA ARG A 353 -59.18 38.24 16.04
C ARG A 353 -59.07 37.06 17.00
N LEU A 354 -59.80 35.99 16.75
CA LEU A 354 -59.77 34.79 17.59
C LEU A 354 -58.44 34.03 17.41
N ILE A 355 -57.63 33.95 18.47
CA ILE A 355 -56.39 33.13 18.52
C ILE A 355 -56.71 31.71 18.94
N MET A 356 -57.57 31.53 19.95
CA MET A 356 -57.87 30.22 20.55
C MET A 356 -59.27 30.21 21.17
N CYS A 357 -59.92 29.05 21.20
CA CYS A 357 -61.12 28.83 22.00
C CYS A 357 -61.19 27.38 22.47
N ASN A 358 -61.94 27.12 23.55
CA ASN A 358 -62.19 25.75 24.01
C ASN A 358 -63.34 25.10 23.24
N LYS A 359 -63.48 23.78 23.41
CA LYS A 359 -64.56 22.99 22.81
C LYS A 359 -65.98 23.52 23.13
N SER A 360 -66.22 24.01 24.35
CA SER A 360 -67.53 24.58 24.72
C SER A 360 -67.91 25.80 23.88
N TYR A 361 -66.93 26.64 23.50
CA TYR A 361 -67.14 27.76 22.58
C TYR A 361 -67.53 27.28 21.16
N GLU A 362 -66.86 26.24 20.65
CA GLU A 362 -67.19 25.65 19.34
C GLU A 362 -68.62 25.06 19.33
N GLU A 363 -68.97 24.32 20.39
CA GLU A 363 -70.28 23.70 20.57
C GLU A 363 -71.39 24.75 20.66
N GLN A 364 -71.18 25.85 21.40
CA GLN A 364 -72.19 26.90 21.56
C GLN A 364 -72.52 27.61 20.23
N PHE A 365 -71.55 27.75 19.33
CA PHE A 365 -71.77 28.39 18.03
C PHE A 365 -71.86 27.41 16.86
N ALA A 366 -71.90 26.11 17.14
CA ALA A 366 -71.94 25.04 16.16
C ALA A 366 -70.91 25.21 15.02
N THR A 367 -69.73 25.75 15.33
CA THR A 367 -68.69 26.09 14.34
C THR A 367 -67.33 25.68 14.87
N ARG A 368 -66.55 24.96 14.06
CA ARG A 368 -65.18 24.53 14.43
C ARG A 368 -64.21 25.71 14.46
N PHE A 369 -63.27 25.66 15.41
CA PHE A 369 -62.21 26.64 15.62
C PHE A 369 -61.40 26.92 14.36
N GLU A 370 -61.13 25.92 13.51
CA GLU A 370 -60.39 26.10 12.24
C GLU A 370 -61.02 27.17 11.33
N LYS A 371 -62.36 27.32 11.36
CA LYS A 371 -63.08 28.35 10.58
C LYS A 371 -63.16 29.71 11.29
N LEU A 372 -63.03 29.72 12.61
CA LEU A 372 -63.14 30.92 13.43
C LEU A 372 -61.78 31.57 13.71
N ARG A 373 -60.69 30.80 13.63
CA ARG A 373 -59.34 31.27 13.88
C ARG A 373 -58.97 32.44 12.96
N GLY A 374 -58.47 33.52 13.53
CA GLY A 374 -58.07 34.73 12.79
C GLY A 374 -59.23 35.66 12.38
N THR A 375 -60.48 35.30 12.69
CA THR A 375 -61.66 36.12 12.37
C THR A 375 -62.00 37.09 13.50
N ARG A 376 -62.47 38.29 13.15
CA ARG A 376 -63.06 39.25 14.10
C ARG A 376 -64.50 38.87 14.41
N LEU A 377 -65.05 39.39 15.50
CA LEU A 377 -66.45 39.16 15.87
C LEU A 377 -67.41 39.59 14.74
N THR A 378 -67.12 40.70 14.07
CA THR A 378 -67.86 41.24 12.91
C THR A 378 -67.83 40.31 11.69
N ASP A 379 -66.71 39.63 11.47
CA ASP A 379 -66.46 38.84 10.25
C ASP A 379 -66.92 37.39 10.41
N SER A 380 -66.96 36.90 11.64
CA SER A 380 -67.26 35.50 11.96
C SER A 380 -68.73 35.12 11.78
N ALA A 381 -69.63 36.11 11.63
CA ALA A 381 -71.09 35.97 11.60
C ALA A 381 -71.69 35.19 12.80
N VAL A 382 -70.90 34.94 13.86
CA VAL A 382 -71.27 34.10 15.00
C VAL A 382 -72.40 34.73 15.83
N PHE A 383 -72.41 36.06 15.91
CA PHE A 383 -73.48 36.86 16.53
C PHE A 383 -74.27 37.62 15.45
N PRO A 384 -75.51 38.06 15.74
CA PRO A 384 -76.21 39.04 14.91
C PRO A 384 -75.35 40.30 14.72
N PRO A 385 -75.38 40.97 13.55
CA PRO A 385 -74.48 42.09 13.23
C PRO A 385 -74.42 43.17 14.30
N ALA A 386 -75.57 43.61 14.82
CA ALA A 386 -75.64 44.62 15.88
C ALA A 386 -74.96 44.18 17.19
N THR A 387 -75.05 42.91 17.55
CA THR A 387 -74.38 42.35 18.74
C THR A 387 -72.88 42.14 18.49
N ALA A 388 -72.50 41.73 17.29
CA ALA A 388 -71.10 41.55 16.90
C ALA A 388 -70.32 42.87 16.92
N GLU A 389 -70.90 43.95 16.38
CA GLU A 389 -70.31 45.29 16.38
C GLU A 389 -70.17 45.86 17.80
N LEU A 390 -71.21 45.74 18.62
CA LEU A 390 -71.17 46.15 20.02
C LEU A 390 -70.04 45.46 20.78
N LEU A 391 -69.98 44.12 20.72
CA LEU A 391 -68.95 43.35 21.41
C LEU A 391 -67.55 43.60 20.85
N HIS A 392 -67.41 43.83 19.54
CA HIS A 392 -66.12 44.16 18.94
C HIS A 392 -65.62 45.53 19.41
N GLY A 393 -66.48 46.56 19.39
CA GLY A 393 -66.13 47.89 19.90
C GLY A 393 -65.74 47.85 21.38
N GLU A 394 -66.47 47.06 22.18
CA GLU A 394 -66.14 46.81 23.58
C GLU A 394 -64.77 46.13 23.78
N VAL A 395 -64.44 45.12 22.96
CA VAL A 395 -63.14 44.43 22.96
C VAL A 395 -62.01 45.40 22.63
N MET A 396 -62.17 46.24 21.61
CA MET A 396 -61.16 47.22 21.21
C MET A 396 -60.95 48.26 22.31
N GLU A 397 -62.02 48.70 22.98
CA GLU A 397 -61.92 49.63 24.09
C GLU A 397 -61.23 49.01 25.33
N GLN A 398 -61.46 47.72 25.61
CA GLN A 398 -60.73 47.00 26.67
C GLN A 398 -59.25 46.84 26.37
N LEU A 399 -58.88 46.55 25.13
CA LEU A 399 -57.48 46.48 24.71
C LEU A 399 -56.79 47.85 24.86
N ARG A 400 -57.50 48.94 24.59
CA ARG A 400 -57.00 50.32 24.75
C ARG A 400 -56.87 50.73 26.22
N THR A 401 -57.89 50.47 27.03
CA THR A 401 -57.96 50.88 28.44
C THR A 401 -57.23 49.93 29.38
N ARG A 402 -56.96 48.70 28.94
CA ARG A 402 -56.36 47.59 29.70
C ARG A 402 -57.12 47.25 30.99
N GLN A 403 -58.41 47.55 31.03
CA GLN A 403 -59.26 47.24 32.18
C GLN A 403 -59.99 45.92 31.97
N SER A 404 -59.93 45.06 32.99
CA SER A 404 -60.76 43.86 33.08
C SER A 404 -62.23 44.23 33.21
N ARG A 405 -63.11 43.42 32.61
CA ARG A 405 -64.56 43.62 32.69
C ARG A 405 -65.25 42.35 33.13
N PHE A 406 -66.21 42.54 34.02
CA PHE A 406 -67.08 41.51 34.57
C PHE A 406 -68.49 42.08 34.59
N VAL A 407 -69.40 41.52 33.80
CA VAL A 407 -70.71 42.15 33.57
C VAL A 407 -71.79 41.12 33.31
N ASP A 408 -72.89 41.25 34.05
CA ASP A 408 -74.15 40.58 33.75
C ASP A 408 -74.86 41.30 32.60
N ARG A 409 -75.21 40.57 31.54
CA ARG A 409 -75.84 41.14 30.35
C ARG A 409 -76.76 40.16 29.66
N GLN A 410 -77.68 40.70 28.88
CA GLN A 410 -78.46 39.92 27.94
C GLN A 410 -77.89 40.13 26.56
N LEU A 411 -77.43 39.05 25.92
CA LEU A 411 -76.92 39.08 24.55
C LEU A 411 -77.86 38.31 23.64
N MET A 412 -78.07 38.85 22.43
CA MET A 412 -78.79 38.16 21.38
C MET A 412 -77.84 37.17 20.70
N PHE A 413 -78.05 35.88 20.95
CA PHE A 413 -77.41 34.82 20.17
C PHE A 413 -78.30 34.49 18.97
N ARG A 414 -77.77 33.76 17.98
CA ARG A 414 -78.59 33.21 16.89
C ARG A 414 -79.72 32.30 17.40
N SER A 415 -79.53 31.67 18.57
CA SER A 415 -80.53 30.83 19.24
C SER A 415 -81.55 31.61 20.09
N GLY A 416 -81.53 32.95 20.07
CA GLY A 416 -82.37 33.82 20.90
C GLY A 416 -81.63 34.56 22.01
N LEU A 417 -82.37 35.38 22.76
CA LEU A 417 -81.84 36.22 23.83
C LEU A 417 -81.46 35.37 25.05
N ARG A 418 -80.23 35.53 25.57
CA ARG A 418 -79.79 34.82 26.77
C ARG A 418 -79.16 35.77 27.77
N LYS A 419 -79.41 35.52 29.06
CA LYS A 419 -78.76 36.21 30.17
C LYS A 419 -77.45 35.50 30.51
N ILE A 420 -76.35 36.19 30.29
CA ILE A 420 -75.00 35.66 30.51
C ILE A 420 -74.23 36.56 31.47
N TYR A 421 -73.35 35.95 32.24
CA TYR A 421 -72.29 36.65 32.95
C TYR A 421 -71.05 36.58 32.07
N HIS A 422 -70.65 37.73 31.50
CA HIS A 422 -69.50 37.83 30.62
C HIS A 422 -68.31 38.41 31.37
N TRP A 423 -67.16 37.73 31.26
CA TRP A 423 -65.90 38.18 31.84
C TRP A 423 -64.83 38.25 30.75
N SER A 424 -64.02 39.30 30.77
CA SER A 424 -62.86 39.43 29.90
C SER A 424 -61.74 40.17 30.61
N VAL A 425 -60.53 39.66 30.47
CA VAL A 425 -59.31 40.17 31.10
C VAL A 425 -58.21 40.35 30.05
N PRO A 426 -57.35 41.37 30.19
CA PRO A 426 -56.17 41.51 29.36
C PRO A 426 -55.19 40.34 29.56
N PHE A 427 -54.74 39.73 28.46
CA PHE A 427 -53.77 38.63 28.45
C PHE A 427 -52.38 39.17 28.09
N TYR A 428 -51.39 38.87 28.93
CA TYR A 428 -50.01 39.32 28.77
C TYR A 428 -49.09 38.15 28.44
N GLY A 429 -48.08 38.41 27.59
CA GLY A 429 -47.03 37.44 27.29
C GLY A 429 -46.01 37.31 28.44
N ALA A 430 -45.10 36.34 28.30
CA ALA A 430 -43.98 36.18 29.24
C ALA A 430 -43.04 37.40 29.32
N ASP A 431 -43.10 38.29 28.32
CA ASP A 431 -42.40 39.56 28.23
C ASP A 431 -43.12 40.72 28.95
N GLY A 432 -44.27 40.46 29.57
CA GLY A 432 -45.11 41.48 30.23
C GLY A 432 -45.84 42.40 29.26
N GLN A 433 -45.73 42.17 27.95
CA GLN A 433 -46.45 42.95 26.93
C GLN A 433 -47.87 42.42 26.76
N LEU A 434 -48.81 43.33 26.50
CA LEU A 434 -50.18 42.95 26.20
C LEU A 434 -50.20 42.14 24.90
N ARG A 435 -50.74 40.93 24.95
CA ARG A 435 -50.87 40.01 23.81
C ARG A 435 -52.30 39.91 23.29
N GLY A 436 -53.29 40.28 24.10
CA GLY A 436 -54.68 40.15 23.70
C GLY A 436 -55.67 40.21 24.86
N LEU A 437 -56.84 39.61 24.67
CA LEU A 437 -57.85 39.40 25.69
C LEU A 437 -58.14 37.92 25.87
N LEU A 438 -58.21 37.48 27.12
CA LEU A 438 -58.81 36.21 27.52
C LEU A 438 -60.20 36.50 28.06
N GLY A 439 -61.22 35.84 27.55
CA GLY A 439 -62.58 36.03 28.03
C GLY A 439 -63.42 34.78 27.92
N GLY A 440 -64.55 34.82 28.59
CA GLY A 440 -65.53 33.76 28.56
C GLY A 440 -66.87 34.27 29.05
N TRP A 441 -67.87 33.42 28.97
CA TRP A 441 -69.16 33.73 29.58
C TRP A 441 -69.80 32.49 30.16
N ILE A 442 -70.65 32.72 31.15
CA ILE A 442 -71.42 31.70 31.84
C ILE A 442 -72.90 32.01 31.62
N ASP A 443 -73.68 31.00 31.24
CA ASP A 443 -75.13 31.14 31.08
C ASP A 443 -75.80 31.13 32.47
N VAL A 444 -76.32 32.28 32.89
CA VAL A 444 -76.92 32.45 34.23
C VAL A 444 -78.27 31.74 34.33
N GLY A 445 -78.94 31.50 33.20
CA GLY A 445 -80.23 30.80 33.15
C GLY A 445 -80.12 29.30 33.46
N ARG A 446 -78.99 28.66 33.12
CA ARG A 446 -78.74 27.24 33.46
C ARG A 446 -78.41 27.01 34.93
N ARG A 447 -77.91 28.02 35.64
CA ARG A 447 -77.45 27.87 37.02
C ARG A 447 -78.59 27.82 38.03
N TRP A 448 -79.66 28.61 37.81
CA TRP A 448 -80.82 28.64 38.72
C TRP A 448 -81.60 27.32 38.75
N ASN A 449 -81.79 26.66 37.60
CA ASN A 449 -82.48 25.37 37.55
C ASN A 449 -81.75 24.24 38.32
N ARG A 450 -80.43 24.36 38.53
CA ARG A 450 -79.64 23.34 39.23
C ARG A 450 -79.60 23.54 40.74
N SER A 451 -79.72 24.79 41.21
CA SER A 451 -79.83 25.12 42.63
C SER A 451 -81.26 24.93 43.17
N GLU A 452 -82.30 25.05 42.33
CA GLU A 452 -83.67 24.67 42.73
C GLU A 452 -83.89 23.16 42.81
N GLN A 453 -83.15 22.34 42.05
CA GLN A 453 -83.19 20.87 42.14
C GLN A 453 -82.38 20.26 43.30
N LEU A 454 -81.58 21.06 44.02
CA LEU A 454 -80.83 20.61 45.20
C LEU A 454 -81.47 21.05 46.53
N LEU A 455 -82.58 21.80 46.47
CA LEU A 455 -83.35 22.25 47.64
C LEU A 455 -84.83 21.79 47.60
N ALA A 456 -85.17 20.87 46.70
CA ALA A 456 -86.39 20.06 46.72
C ALA A 456 -85.98 18.59 46.88
#